data_AF-A0A9D6P016-F1
#
_entry.id   AF-A0A9D6P016-F1
#
_cell.length_a   1.000
_cell.length_b   1.000
_cell.length_c   1.000
_cell.angle_alpha   90.00
_cell.angle_beta   90.00
_cell.angle_gamma   90.00
#
_symmetry.space_group_name_H-M   'P 1'
#
loop_
_entity.id
_entity.type
_entity.pdbx_description
1 polymer ?
#
loop_
_entity_poly.entity_id
_entity_poly.type
_entity_poly.pdbx_seq_one_letter_code
_entity_poly.pdbx_strand_id
1 'polypeptide(L)' 'MLFDKSFRMKKEARRALLIALLYLISPIDLIPDWLPFVGRLDDLFVLAVAGKIASEEIARYKLHLATAKQELKPEKA' A
#
# COMPACT_ATOMS: atom_id res chain seq x y z
N MET A 1 9.82 -2.24 -4.92
CA MET A 1 8.42 -2.01 -5.33
C MET A 1 8.17 -0.58 -5.82
N LEU A 2 8.36 0.45 -4.98
CA LEU A 2 8.13 1.85 -5.37
C LEU A 2 9.18 2.42 -6.34
N PHE A 3 10.46 2.10 -6.13
CA PHE A 3 11.57 2.56 -6.97
C PHE A 3 12.03 1.51 -7.99
N ASP A 4 11.34 0.38 -8.06
CA ASP A 4 11.69 -0.72 -8.94
C ASP A 4 11.00 -0.54 -10.29
N LYS A 5 11.76 -0.18 -11.34
CA LYS A 5 11.22 0.04 -12.69
C LYS A 5 10.73 -1.24 -13.38
N SER A 6 11.21 -2.41 -12.94
CA SER A 6 10.77 -3.72 -13.46
C SER A 6 9.36 -4.07 -13.00
N PHE A 7 8.93 -3.52 -11.86
CA PHE A 7 7.64 -3.82 -11.27
C PHE A 7 6.62 -2.70 -11.49
N ARG A 8 5.60 -2.97 -12.31
CA ARG A 8 4.45 -2.06 -12.49
C ARG A 8 3.48 -2.15 -11.33
N MET A 9 3.56 -1.18 -10.43
CA MET A 9 2.57 -1.03 -9.35
C MET A 9 1.16 -0.76 -9.90
N LYS A 10 0.15 -1.27 -9.20
CA LYS A 10 -1.25 -0.92 -9.46
C LYS A 10 -1.50 0.56 -9.16
N LYS A 11 -2.34 1.21 -9.97
CA LYS A 11 -2.69 2.63 -9.79
C LYS A 11 -3.47 2.82 -8.48
N GLU A 12 -4.27 1.83 -8.11
CA GLU A 12 -5.05 1.75 -6.88
C GLU A 12 -4.12 1.72 -5.67
N ALA A 13 -3.07 0.89 -5.71
CA ALA A 13 -2.07 0.82 -4.66
C ALA A 13 -1.27 2.13 -4.52
N ARG A 14 -0.89 2.75 -5.64
CA ARG A 14 -0.22 4.05 -5.62
C ARG A 14 -1.12 5.15 -5.03
N ARG A 15 -2.40 5.18 -5.39
CA ARG A 15 -3.38 6.13 -4.85
C ARG A 15 -3.63 5.89 -3.35
N ALA A 16 -3.81 4.65 -2.93
CA ALA A 16 -4.02 4.30 -1.53
C ALA A 16 -2.83 4.73 -0.66
N LEU A 17 -1.60 4.52 -1.16
CA LEU A 17 -0.40 4.95 -0.45
C LEU A 17 -0.30 6.48 -0.35
N LEU A 18 -0.64 7.19 -1.44
CA LEU A 18 -0.67 8.65 -1.45
C LEU A 18 -1.73 9.19 -0.49
N ILE A 19 -2.94 8.61 -0.47
CA ILE A 19 -4.02 9.00 0.42
C ILE A 19 -3.64 8.75 1.88
N ALA A 20 -3.06 7.57 2.19
CA ALA A 20 -2.60 7.26 3.53
C ALA A 20 -1.48 8.20 4.01
N LEU A 21 -0.57 8.60 3.11
CA LEU A 21 0.49 9.56 3.43
C LEU A 21 -0.06 10.98 3.60
N LEU A 22 -1.01 11.38 2.75
CA LEU A 22 -1.71 12.65 2.87
C LEU A 22 -2.47 12.71 4.19
N TYR A 23 -3.13 11.62 4.59
CA TYR A 23 -3.82 11.48 5.87
C TYR A 23 -2.85 11.67 7.04
N LEU A 24 -1.67 11.06 6.98
CA LEU A 24 -0.65 11.19 8.03
C LEU A 24 -0.13 12.62 8.23
N ILE A 25 -0.21 13.46 7.20
CA ILE A 25 0.29 14.85 7.18
C ILE A 25 -0.88 15.85 7.29
N SER A 26 -2.11 15.40 7.04
CA SER A 26 -3.31 16.23 6.98
C SER A 26 -3.66 16.71 8.40
N PRO A 27 -3.82 18.03 8.60
CA PRO A 27 -4.44 18.57 9.81
C PRO A 27 -5.98 18.46 9.79
N ILE A 28 -6.55 17.87 8.74
CA ILE A 28 -7.99 17.71 8.53
C ILE A 28 -8.35 16.26 8.85
N ASP A 29 -9.15 16.07 9.89
CA ASP A 29 -9.84 14.82 10.18
C ASP A 29 -11.01 14.63 9.19
N LEU A 30 -11.08 13.46 8.58
CA LEU A 30 -12.12 13.07 7.62
C LEU A 30 -13.49 12.96 8.33
N ILE A 31 -13.48 12.73 9.64
CA ILE A 31 -14.66 12.75 10.51
C ILE A 31 -14.61 14.00 11.38
N PRO A 32 -15.54 14.96 11.18
CA PRO A 32 -15.44 16.23 11.87
C PRO A 32 -15.87 16.07 13.35
N ASP A 33 -15.27 16.86 14.23
CA ASP A 33 -15.32 16.77 15.71
C ASP A 33 -16.71 16.82 16.37
N TRP A 34 -17.79 16.88 15.60
CA TRP A 34 -19.18 16.98 16.08
C TRP A 34 -19.88 15.63 16.27
N LEU A 35 -19.29 14.49 15.84
CA LEU A 35 -19.83 13.15 16.14
C LEU A 35 -19.16 12.54 17.38
N PRO A 36 -19.83 12.51 18.55
CA PRO A 36 -19.33 11.72 19.67
C PRO A 36 -19.23 10.24 19.25
N PHE A 37 -18.11 9.59 19.61
CA PHE A 37 -17.76 8.17 19.37
C PHE A 37 -17.25 7.77 17.98
N VAL A 38 -17.30 8.62 16.95
CA VAL A 38 -16.98 8.20 15.57
C VAL A 38 -15.54 8.50 15.15
N GLY A 39 -14.89 9.52 15.72
CA GLY A 39 -13.52 9.91 15.35
C GLY A 39 -12.46 8.79 15.46
N ARG A 40 -12.67 7.77 16.31
CA ARG A 40 -11.73 6.62 16.44
C ARG A 40 -11.90 5.53 15.37
N LEU A 41 -13.05 5.48 14.70
CA LEU A 41 -13.32 4.46 13.68
C LEU A 41 -12.68 4.83 12.33
N ASP A 42 -12.49 6.12 12.07
CA ASP A 42 -11.94 6.63 10.81
C ASP A 42 -10.48 6.21 10.61
N ASP A 43 -9.64 6.47 11.62
CA ASP A 43 -8.23 6.08 11.63
C ASP A 43 -8.05 4.58 11.35
N LEU A 44 -8.86 3.76 12.01
CA LEU A 44 -8.82 2.31 11.88
C LEU A 44 -9.24 1.87 10.48
N PHE A 45 -10.25 2.53 9.90
CA PHE A 45 -10.73 2.22 8.57
C PHE A 45 -9.71 2.59 7.50
N VAL A 46 -9.14 3.79 7.57
CA VAL A 46 -8.09 4.26 6.64
C VAL A 46 -6.86 3.35 6.70
N LEU A 47 -6.38 3.02 7.91
CA LEU A 47 -5.25 2.10 8.09
C LEU A 47 -5.57 0.69 7.62
N ALA A 48 -6.77 0.16 7.88
CA ALA A 48 -7.17 -1.18 7.43
C ALA A 48 -7.23 -1.27 5.90
N VAL A 49 -7.83 -0.29 5.24
CA VAL A 49 -7.93 -0.23 3.77
C VAL A 49 -6.55 -0.07 3.14
N ALA A 50 -5.75 0.89 3.63
CA ALA A 50 -4.39 1.10 3.16
C ALA A 50 -3.51 -0.14 3.38
N GLY A 51 -3.62 -0.78 4.56
CA GLY A 51 -2.89 -1.99 4.92
C GLY A 51 -3.26 -3.19 4.05
N LYS A 52 -4.54 -3.38 3.73
CA LYS A 52 -5.00 -4.45 2.82
C LYS A 52 -4.41 -4.26 1.42
N ILE A 53 -4.53 -3.05 0.87
CA ILE A 53 -4.03 -2.72 -0.46
C ILE A 53 -2.50 -2.85 -0.52
N ALA A 54 -1.80 -2.39 0.50
CA ALA A 54 -0.34 -2.55 0.61
C ALA A 54 0.07 -4.02 0.69
N SER A 55 -0.64 -4.83 1.47
CA SER A 55 -0.34 -6.27 1.63
C SER A 55 -0.48 -7.04 0.32
N GLU A 56 -1.55 -6.79 -0.45
CA GLU A 56 -1.73 -7.37 -1.78
C GLU A 56 -0.61 -6.96 -2.74
N GLU A 57 -0.20 -5.69 -2.68
CA GLU A 57 0.86 -5.17 -3.54
C GLU A 57 2.23 -5.77 -3.20
N ILE A 58 2.54 -5.90 -1.92
CA ILE A 58 3.76 -6.54 -1.42
C ILE A 58 3.80 -8.01 -1.84
N ALA A 59 2.67 -8.73 -1.74
CA ALA A 59 2.60 -10.13 -2.18
C ALA A 59 2.92 -10.26 -3.68
N ARG A 60 2.36 -9.39 -4.53
CA ARG A 60 2.68 -9.38 -5.96
C ARG A 60 4.15 -9.04 -6.23
N TYR A 61 4.71 -8.11 -5.47
CA TYR A 61 6.13 -7.78 -5.60
C TYR A 61 7.03 -8.94 -5.22
N LYS A 62 6.70 -9.67 -4.13
CA LYS A 62 7.43 -10.89 -3.74
C LYS A 62 7.40 -11.95 -4.82
N LEU A 63 6.25 -12.15 -5.48
CA LEU A 63 6.14 -13.07 -6.62
C LEU A 63 7.03 -12.63 -7.78
N HIS A 64 7.00 -11.34 -8.15
CA HIS A 64 7.87 -10.79 -9.19
C HIS A 64 9.36 -11.00 -8.88
N LEU A 65 9.78 -10.78 -7.63
CA LEU A 65 11.16 -11.03 -7.20
C LEU A 65 11.53 -12.52 -7.24
N ALA A 66 10.60 -13.42 -6.91
CA ALA A 66 10.83 -14.86 -6.98
C ALA A 66 11.03 -15.32 -8.43
N THR A 67 10.22 -14.82 -9.37
CA THR A 67 10.39 -15.08 -10.81
C THR A 67 11.72 -14.54 -11.33
N ALA A 68 12.07 -13.29 -11.00
CA ALA A 68 13.33 -12.69 -11.42
C ALA A 68 14.57 -13.44 -10.87
N LYS A 69 14.49 -13.97 -9.65
CA LYS A 69 15.54 -14.84 -9.08
C LYS A 69 15.62 -16.21 -9.77
N GLN A 70 14.50 -16.76 -10.24
CA GLN A 70 14.49 -18.03 -10.97
C GLN A 70 15.12 -17.90 -12.36
N GLU A 71 14.89 -16.79 -13.07
CA GLU A 71 15.50 -16.53 -14.39
C GLU A 71 17.02 -16.27 -14.32
N LEU A 72 17.55 -15.87 -13.16
CA LEU A 72 18.98 -15.71 -12.95
C LEU A 72 19.71 -17.03 -12.64
N LYS A 73 18.96 -18.10 -12.34
CA LYS A 73 19.47 -19.40 -11.92
C LYS A 73 19.57 -20.51 -13.00
N PRO A 74 19.02 -20.42 -14.24
CA PRO A 74 19.00 -21.53 -15.17
C PRO A 74 20.33 -21.72 -15.94
N GLU A 75 21.25 -20.76 -15.88
CA GLU A 75 22.51 -20.80 -16.66
C GLU A 75 23.70 -21.40 -15.89
N LYS A 76 23.50 -21.84 -14.64
CA LYS A 76 24.57 -22.43 -13.80
C LYS A 76 24.37 -23.93 -13.53
N ALA A 77 23.83 -24.67 -14.49
CA ALA A 77 23.69 -26.12 -14.44
C ALA A 77 24.49 -26.78 -15.56
#